data_AF-A0A1B6LGW7-F1
#
_entry.id   AF-A0A1B6LGW7-F1
#
_cell.length_a   1.000
_cell.length_b   1.000
_cell.length_c   1.000
_cell.angle_alpha   90.00
_cell.angle_beta   90.00
_cell.angle_gamma   90.00
#
_symmetry.space_group_name_H-M   'P 1'
#
loop_
_entity.id
_entity.type
_entity.pdbx_description
1 polymer ?
#
loop_
_entity_poly.entity_id
_entity_poly.type
_entity_poly.pdbx_seq_one_letter_code
_entity_poly.pdbx_strand_id
1 'polypeptide(L)'
;ILFLKVKIKGSLSKNQSLTWTYSKDKGEAKSLDSIKEQDLPSFMLIVKENSLDTGTEYTINAEVRSMDVVVTFEKYSFETEAIEFNGTCEVTPETGTKGETDFDIICTFSELFMYEFYDKSPEEAIENKIFNGRMLGTSYVGSLQELKLTRGNVVVYMINLNNGLSLSKQIVVTLSDLD
;
A
#
# COMPACT_ATOMS: atom_id res chain seq x y z
N ILE A 1 -0.68 -0.80 7.81
CA ILE A 1 -0.61 -0.20 9.18
C ILE A 1 0.63 -0.73 9.90
N LEU A 2 1.50 0.15 10.44
CA LEU A 2 2.70 -0.24 11.21
C LEU A 2 2.44 -0.06 12.72
N PHE A 3 2.67 -1.13 13.51
CA PHE A 3 2.51 -1.14 14.96
C PHE A 3 3.84 -1.42 15.65
N LEU A 4 4.28 -0.50 16.51
CA LEU A 4 5.50 -0.64 17.29
C LEU A 4 5.21 -0.38 18.78
N LYS A 5 5.83 -1.18 19.65
CA LYS A 5 5.73 -1.04 21.10
C LYS A 5 7.09 -1.21 21.73
N VAL A 6 7.52 -0.23 22.52
CA VAL A 6 8.74 -0.35 23.31
C VAL A 6 8.43 -0.92 24.68
N LYS A 7 9.27 -1.87 25.12
CA LYS A 7 9.21 -2.41 26.48
C LYS A 7 10.17 -1.64 27.37
N ILE A 8 9.64 -0.72 28.15
CA ILE A 8 10.42 0.01 29.16
C ILE A 8 10.54 -0.88 30.41
N LYS A 9 11.76 -1.19 30.84
CA LYS A 9 11.99 -1.88 32.12
C LYS A 9 11.83 -0.85 33.26
N GLY A 10 10.75 -0.96 34.02
CA GLY A 10 10.40 -0.02 35.10
C GLY A 10 9.40 1.05 34.63
N SER A 11 8.96 1.90 35.56
CA SER A 11 8.11 3.06 35.24
C SER A 11 8.99 4.25 34.82
N LEU A 12 8.59 4.97 33.77
CA LEU A 12 9.16 6.29 33.48
C LEU A 12 8.96 7.19 34.71
N SER A 13 10.06 7.72 35.24
CA SER A 13 10.01 8.72 36.31
C SER A 13 9.43 10.04 35.77
N LYS A 14 8.92 10.92 36.64
CA LYS A 14 8.33 12.22 36.25
C LYS A 14 9.26 13.11 35.42
N ASN A 15 10.57 12.86 35.47
CA ASN A 15 11.60 13.63 34.77
C ASN A 15 12.04 12.96 33.46
N GLN A 16 11.36 11.88 33.05
CA GLN A 16 11.66 11.15 31.84
C GLN A 16 10.58 11.38 30.78
N SER A 17 11.01 11.69 29.56
CA SER A 17 10.15 11.79 28.38
C SER A 17 10.54 10.72 27.37
N LEU A 18 9.54 10.18 26.68
CA LEU A 18 9.72 9.29 25.53
C LEU A 18 9.28 10.04 24.27
N THR A 19 10.19 10.13 23.30
CA THR A 19 9.95 10.79 22.03
C THR A 19 10.13 9.81 20.89
N TRP A 20 9.23 9.85 19.92
CA TRP A 20 9.30 9.07 18.71
C TRP A 20 9.67 9.99 17.53
N THR A 21 10.71 9.60 16.79
CA THR A 21 11.11 10.29 15.57
C THR A 21 11.21 9.31 14.41
N TYR A 22 11.15 9.83 13.19
CA TYR A 22 11.44 9.05 11.99
C TYR A 22 12.37 9.82 11.07
N SER A 23 13.23 9.12 10.34
CA SER A 23 13.95 9.66 9.20
C SER A 23 13.60 8.89 7.94
N LYS A 24 13.58 9.62 6.83
CA LYS A 24 13.38 9.13 5.46
C LYS A 24 14.74 9.15 4.75
N ASP A 25 15.12 8.04 4.11
CA ASP A 25 16.34 7.89 3.29
C ASP A 25 17.61 8.40 3.97
N LYS A 26 17.76 8.12 5.28
CA LYS A 26 18.87 8.58 6.14
C LYS A 26 18.97 10.11 6.28
N GLY A 27 17.92 10.83 5.94
CA GLY A 27 17.80 12.27 6.16
C GLY A 27 17.62 12.65 7.63
N GLU A 28 17.31 13.93 7.87
CA GLU A 28 17.08 14.45 9.21
C GLU A 28 15.88 13.77 9.91
N ALA A 29 16.04 13.52 11.21
CA ALA A 29 14.97 12.97 12.03
C ALA A 29 13.87 14.02 12.25
N LYS A 30 12.63 13.63 11.97
CA LYS A 30 11.41 14.43 12.15
C LYS A 30 10.53 13.81 13.22
N SER A 31 9.68 14.62 13.85
CA SER A 31 8.68 14.10 14.80
C SER A 31 7.64 13.22 14.09
N LEU A 32 7.22 12.14 14.74
CA LEU A 32 6.14 11.26 14.30
C LEU A 32 4.73 11.80 14.61
N ASP A 33 4.59 12.95 15.28
CA ASP A 33 3.31 13.45 15.81
C ASP A 33 2.22 13.68 14.74
N SER A 34 2.60 14.07 13.53
CA SER A 34 1.64 14.29 12.43
C SER A 34 1.12 12.99 11.82
N ILE A 35 1.93 11.93 11.86
CA ILE A 35 1.66 10.67 11.16
C ILE A 35 1.31 9.52 12.09
N LYS A 36 1.32 9.73 13.41
CA LYS A 36 0.85 8.74 14.39
C LYS A 36 -0.61 8.95 14.78
N GLU A 37 -1.24 7.87 15.22
CA GLU A 37 -2.54 7.92 15.90
C GLU A 37 -2.46 8.72 17.21
N GLN A 38 -3.51 9.48 17.52
CA GLN A 38 -3.60 10.32 18.72
C GLN A 38 -4.15 9.53 19.91
N ASP A 39 -4.05 10.11 21.11
CA ASP A 39 -4.58 9.55 22.36
C ASP A 39 -4.01 8.17 22.75
N LEU A 40 -2.85 7.82 22.20
CA LEU A 40 -2.11 6.61 22.57
C LEU A 40 -1.15 6.86 23.74
N PRO A 41 -0.91 5.86 24.61
CA PRO A 41 0.16 5.92 25.58
C PRO A 41 1.52 6.15 24.90
N SER A 42 2.39 6.96 25.50
CA SER A 42 3.67 7.37 24.88
C SER A 42 4.56 6.20 24.46
N PHE A 43 4.49 5.05 25.13
CA PHE A 43 5.26 3.83 24.81
C PHE A 43 4.74 3.03 23.60
N MET A 44 3.61 3.43 23.03
CA MET A 44 2.97 2.79 21.89
C MET A 44 2.99 3.73 20.70
N LEU A 45 3.32 3.18 19.53
CA LEU A 45 3.29 3.88 18.27
C LEU A 45 2.45 3.10 17.26
N ILE A 46 1.43 3.75 16.73
CA ILE A 46 0.67 3.29 15.57
C ILE A 46 0.82 4.37 14.51
N VAL A 47 1.48 4.04 13.41
CA VAL A 47 1.60 4.94 12.26
C VAL A 47 0.35 4.80 11.42
N LYS A 48 -0.26 5.95 11.09
CA LYS A 48 -1.47 6.03 10.26
C LYS A 48 -1.26 5.31 8.95
N GLU A 49 -2.33 4.73 8.44
CA GLU A 49 -2.29 4.16 7.10
C GLU A 49 -2.04 5.26 6.05
N ASN A 50 -1.25 4.96 5.02
CA ASN A 50 -0.90 5.87 3.93
C ASN A 50 -0.15 7.16 4.32
N SER A 51 0.45 7.22 5.52
CA SER A 51 1.23 8.38 5.95
C SER A 51 2.73 8.29 5.66
N LEU A 52 3.17 7.16 5.10
CA LEU A 52 4.55 6.92 4.67
C LEU A 52 4.55 6.83 3.15
N ASP A 53 5.56 7.40 2.53
CA ASP A 53 5.78 7.29 1.10
C ASP A 53 6.11 5.83 0.75
N THR A 54 5.73 5.38 -0.44
CA THR A 54 6.14 4.07 -0.94
C THR A 54 7.62 4.10 -1.35
N GLY A 55 8.24 2.93 -1.40
CA GLY A 55 9.60 2.71 -1.89
C GLY A 55 10.70 3.46 -1.18
N THR A 56 10.49 3.71 0.10
CA THR A 56 11.32 4.61 0.87
C THR A 56 11.88 3.88 2.09
N GLU A 57 13.17 4.05 2.36
CA GLU A 57 13.80 3.52 3.56
C GLU A 57 13.44 4.43 4.74
N TYR A 58 12.76 3.88 5.74
CA TYR A 58 12.41 4.57 6.97
C TYR A 58 13.21 4.02 8.15
N THR A 59 13.61 4.93 9.02
CA THR A 59 14.13 4.59 10.34
C THR A 59 13.28 5.28 11.38
N ILE A 60 12.65 4.51 12.27
CA ILE A 60 11.94 5.01 13.45
C ILE A 60 12.87 4.86 14.66
N ASN A 61 12.97 5.93 15.44
CA ASN A 61 13.71 5.95 16.70
C ASN A 61 12.79 6.22 17.87
N ALA A 62 13.02 5.51 18.97
CA ALA A 62 12.42 5.80 20.26
C ALA A 62 13.51 6.27 21.23
N GLU A 63 13.41 7.51 21.69
CA GLU A 63 14.37 8.13 22.61
C GLU A 63 13.73 8.35 23.97
N VAL A 64 14.33 7.78 25.03
CA VAL A 64 14.00 8.14 26.41
C VAL A 64 15.03 9.16 26.88
N ARG A 65 14.56 10.36 27.25
CA ARG A 65 15.40 11.43 27.83
C ARG A 65 15.12 11.58 29.30
N SER A 66 16.16 11.85 30.09
CA SER A 66 16.10 12.19 31.51
C SER A 66 16.94 13.44 31.75
N MET A 67 16.33 14.54 32.19
CA MET A 67 17.05 15.82 32.34
C MET A 67 17.84 16.19 31.07
N ASP A 68 17.21 16.05 29.91
CA ASP A 68 17.77 16.28 28.56
C ASP A 68 18.92 15.35 28.11
N VAL A 69 19.31 14.38 28.94
CA VAL A 69 20.27 13.33 28.56
C VAL A 69 19.53 12.13 27.98
N VAL A 70 19.95 11.64 26.82
CA VAL A 70 19.42 10.40 26.21
C VAL A 70 19.90 9.20 27.02
N VAL A 71 18.96 8.41 27.54
CA VAL A 71 19.23 7.26 28.42
C VAL A 71 19.00 5.93 27.71
N THR A 72 18.07 5.89 26.75
CA THR A 72 17.78 4.68 25.98
C THR A 72 17.38 5.07 24.56
N PHE A 73 17.87 4.28 23.60
CA PHE A 73 17.67 4.49 22.17
C PHE A 73 17.33 3.14 21.53
N GLU A 74 16.14 3.02 20.98
CA GLU A 74 15.73 1.88 20.15
C GLU A 74 15.57 2.35 18.71
N LYS A 75 16.13 1.59 17.78
CA LYS A 75 16.12 1.89 16.34
C LYS A 75 15.44 0.77 15.59
N TYR A 76 14.44 1.12 14.79
CA TYR A 76 13.77 0.22 13.88
C TYR A 76 13.89 0.74 12.46
N SER A 77 14.56 0.00 11.59
CA SER A 77 14.70 0.34 10.17
C SER A 77 13.89 -0.63 9.33
N PHE A 78 13.13 -0.09 8.38
CA PHE A 78 12.31 -0.84 7.45
C PHE A 78 12.20 -0.07 6.15
N GLU A 79 12.04 -0.79 5.06
CA GLU A 79 11.73 -0.19 3.77
C GLU A 79 10.23 -0.29 3.54
N THR A 80 9.61 0.83 3.19
CA THR A 80 8.26 0.84 2.66
C THR A 80 8.30 0.35 1.23
N GLU A 81 7.28 -0.39 0.82
CA GLU A 81 7.29 -1.14 -0.42
C GLU A 81 7.57 -0.23 -1.64
N ALA A 82 8.71 -0.42 -2.31
CA ALA A 82 9.04 0.21 -3.59
C ALA A 82 8.40 -0.60 -4.70
N ILE A 83 7.13 -0.33 -4.96
CA ILE A 83 6.47 -0.98 -6.06
C ILE A 83 6.72 -0.13 -7.31
N GLU A 84 7.94 -0.21 -7.85
CA GLU A 84 8.15 0.16 -9.24
C GLU A 84 7.51 -0.91 -10.11
N PHE A 85 6.39 -0.57 -10.74
CA PHE A 85 5.73 -1.40 -11.73
C PHE A 85 6.63 -1.49 -12.98
N ASN A 86 7.57 -2.44 -13.00
CA ASN A 86 8.44 -2.74 -14.15
C ASN A 86 7.79 -3.76 -15.10
N GLY A 87 6.51 -3.58 -15.39
CA GLY A 87 5.75 -4.41 -16.31
C GLY A 87 4.77 -3.59 -17.14
N THR A 88 3.99 -4.25 -17.98
CA THR A 88 2.84 -3.64 -18.66
C THR A 88 1.57 -4.37 -18.27
N CYS A 89 0.42 -3.69 -18.29
CA CYS A 89 -0.89 -4.33 -18.30
C CYS A 89 -1.77 -3.55 -19.27
N GLU A 90 -2.32 -4.25 -20.26
CA GLU A 90 -3.07 -3.65 -21.36
C GLU A 90 -4.39 -4.39 -21.53
N VAL A 91 -5.42 -3.65 -21.99
CA VAL A 91 -6.73 -4.20 -22.33
C VAL A 91 -6.94 -4.03 -23.83
N THR A 92 -7.34 -5.09 -24.52
CA THR A 92 -7.66 -5.06 -25.96
C THR A 92 -9.08 -5.60 -26.19
N PRO A 93 -9.96 -4.87 -26.89
CA PRO A 93 -9.79 -3.50 -27.38
C PRO A 93 -9.83 -2.45 -26.24
N GLU A 94 -9.33 -1.23 -26.48
CA GLU A 94 -9.39 -0.13 -25.50
C GLU A 94 -10.79 0.51 -25.39
N THR A 95 -11.68 0.19 -26.32
CA THR A 95 -13.05 0.71 -26.39
C THR A 95 -14.04 -0.41 -26.73
N GLY A 96 -15.30 -0.28 -26.28
CA GLY A 96 -16.36 -1.25 -26.62
C GLY A 96 -17.71 -0.92 -25.98
N THR A 97 -18.66 -1.83 -26.10
CA THR A 97 -20.01 -1.71 -25.53
C THR A 97 -20.12 -2.47 -24.22
N LYS A 98 -20.70 -1.84 -23.19
CA LYS A 98 -20.91 -2.43 -21.86
C LYS A 98 -21.63 -3.77 -21.96
N GLY A 99 -21.03 -4.82 -21.39
CA GLY A 99 -21.61 -6.15 -21.33
C GLY A 99 -21.56 -6.95 -22.64
N GLU A 100 -21.11 -6.36 -23.75
CA GLU A 100 -21.16 -6.98 -25.08
C GLU A 100 -19.80 -7.19 -25.73
N THR A 101 -18.89 -6.22 -25.67
CA THR A 101 -17.57 -6.38 -26.27
C THR A 101 -16.75 -7.37 -25.44
N ASP A 102 -16.07 -8.31 -26.12
CA ASP A 102 -15.06 -9.17 -25.50
C ASP A 102 -13.75 -8.41 -25.35
N PHE A 103 -13.21 -8.44 -24.14
CA PHE A 103 -11.96 -7.81 -23.78
C PHE A 103 -10.96 -8.86 -23.29
N ASP A 104 -9.73 -8.70 -23.75
CA ASP A 104 -8.58 -9.43 -23.27
C ASP A 104 -7.71 -8.51 -22.41
N ILE A 105 -7.24 -9.01 -21.27
CA ILE A 105 -6.34 -8.30 -20.37
C ILE A 105 -5.04 -9.09 -20.32
N ILE A 106 -3.93 -8.43 -20.65
CA ILE A 106 -2.60 -9.05 -20.66
C ILE A 106 -1.64 -8.18 -19.85
N CYS A 107 -1.07 -8.78 -18.81
CA CYS A 107 -0.02 -8.22 -17.99
C CYS A 107 1.31 -8.96 -18.24
N THR A 108 2.40 -8.21 -18.39
CA THR A 108 3.75 -8.76 -18.55
C THR A 108 4.64 -8.33 -17.39
N PHE A 109 5.16 -9.31 -16.64
CA PHE A 109 6.05 -9.10 -15.48
C PHE A 109 7.23 -10.07 -15.49
N SER A 110 8.36 -9.61 -14.96
CA SER A 110 9.56 -10.42 -14.75
C SER A 110 9.49 -11.30 -13.50
N GLU A 111 8.62 -10.98 -12.53
CA GLU A 111 8.49 -11.75 -11.29
C GLU A 111 7.27 -12.67 -11.26
N LEU A 112 7.25 -13.58 -10.28
CA LEU A 112 6.16 -14.52 -10.03
C LEU A 112 5.04 -13.86 -9.21
N PHE A 113 4.00 -13.43 -9.91
CA PHE A 113 2.78 -12.88 -9.32
C PHE A 113 1.57 -13.79 -9.54
N MET A 114 0.64 -13.78 -8.58
CA MET A 114 -0.77 -14.10 -8.81
C MET A 114 -1.51 -12.82 -9.11
N TYR A 115 -2.37 -12.84 -10.12
CA TYR A 115 -3.11 -11.69 -10.60
C TYR A 115 -4.58 -11.85 -10.23
N GLU A 116 -5.20 -10.81 -9.69
CA GLU A 116 -6.65 -10.72 -9.50
C GLU A 116 -7.18 -9.53 -10.29
N PHE A 117 -8.22 -9.76 -11.09
CA PHE A 117 -8.75 -8.76 -12.01
C PHE A 117 -10.14 -8.34 -11.56
N TYR A 118 -10.39 -7.04 -11.53
CA TYR A 118 -11.66 -6.45 -11.10
C TYR A 118 -12.16 -5.42 -12.11
N ASP A 119 -13.45 -5.43 -12.38
CA ASP A 119 -14.19 -4.38 -13.10
C ASP A 119 -14.84 -3.47 -12.06
N LYS A 120 -14.37 -2.23 -11.97
CA LYS A 120 -14.75 -1.23 -10.96
C LYS A 120 -15.38 0.00 -11.62
N SER A 121 -16.27 0.67 -10.90
CA SER A 121 -16.69 2.03 -11.26
C SER A 121 -15.54 3.02 -11.02
N PRO A 122 -15.59 4.22 -11.61
CA PRO A 122 -14.59 5.26 -11.33
C PRO A 122 -14.45 5.56 -9.83
N GLU A 123 -15.56 5.59 -9.10
CA GLU A 123 -15.60 5.85 -7.66
C GLU A 123 -14.99 4.68 -6.86
N GLU A 124 -15.30 3.44 -7.24
CA GLU A 124 -14.73 2.26 -6.60
C GLU A 124 -13.22 2.13 -6.84
N ALA A 125 -12.74 2.55 -8.01
CA ALA A 125 -11.33 2.47 -8.39
C ALA A 125 -10.44 3.45 -7.62
N ILE A 126 -10.98 4.58 -7.18
CA ILE A 126 -10.26 5.57 -6.35
C ILE A 126 -10.36 5.28 -4.85
N GLU A 127 -11.28 4.41 -4.43
CA GLU A 127 -11.34 3.97 -3.04
C GLU A 127 -10.17 3.04 -2.71
N ASN A 128 -9.51 3.26 -1.57
CA ASN A 128 -8.47 2.37 -1.03
C ASN A 128 -9.06 1.07 -0.45
N LYS A 129 -10.05 0.47 -1.13
CA LYS A 129 -10.65 -0.82 -0.78
C LYS A 129 -10.35 -1.83 -1.87
N ILE A 130 -9.59 -2.85 -1.52
CA ILE A 130 -9.12 -3.87 -2.47
C ILE A 130 -10.31 -4.68 -3.01
N PHE A 131 -11.22 -5.10 -2.13
CA PHE A 131 -12.33 -6.02 -2.44
C PHE A 131 -13.68 -5.33 -2.73
N ASN A 132 -13.68 -4.15 -3.35
CA ASN A 132 -14.88 -3.58 -3.97
C ASN A 132 -14.84 -3.84 -5.50
N GLY A 133 -15.97 -3.69 -6.19
CA GLY A 133 -16.05 -4.00 -7.62
C GLY A 133 -16.54 -5.42 -7.94
N ARG A 134 -16.58 -5.76 -9.24
CA ARG A 134 -16.89 -7.10 -9.71
C ARG A 134 -15.60 -7.85 -10.05
N MET A 135 -15.34 -8.95 -9.36
CA MET A 135 -14.22 -9.84 -9.68
C MET A 135 -14.43 -10.49 -11.05
N LEU A 136 -13.44 -10.35 -11.94
CA LEU A 136 -13.42 -10.94 -13.28
C LEU A 136 -12.76 -12.31 -13.28
N GLY A 137 -11.74 -12.50 -12.44
CA GLY A 137 -11.03 -13.77 -12.30
C GLY A 137 -9.65 -13.62 -11.68
N THR A 138 -8.92 -14.73 -11.62
CA THR A 138 -7.52 -14.78 -11.22
C THR A 138 -6.66 -15.48 -12.27
N SER A 139 -5.37 -15.16 -12.30
CA SER A 139 -4.40 -15.78 -13.22
C SER A 139 -3.02 -15.87 -12.56
N TYR A 140 -2.22 -16.86 -12.95
CA TYR A 140 -0.79 -16.94 -12.58
C TYR A 140 0.13 -16.51 -13.73
N VAL A 141 -0.43 -16.29 -14.92
CA VAL A 141 0.30 -15.95 -16.14
C VAL A 141 0.04 -14.52 -16.60
N GLY A 142 -0.72 -13.75 -15.82
CA GLY A 142 -1.02 -12.36 -16.12
C GLY A 142 -2.06 -12.14 -17.21
N SER A 143 -2.76 -13.18 -17.67
CA SER A 143 -3.78 -13.04 -18.72
C SER A 143 -5.17 -13.50 -18.29
N LEU A 144 -6.18 -12.79 -18.78
CA LEU A 144 -7.58 -13.21 -18.86
C LEU A 144 -8.14 -12.80 -20.22
N GLN A 145 -9.02 -13.63 -20.79
CA GLN A 145 -9.55 -13.46 -22.14
C GLN A 145 -11.07 -13.54 -22.15
N GLU A 146 -11.69 -13.01 -23.21
CA GLU A 146 -13.14 -13.08 -23.45
C GLU A 146 -13.98 -12.54 -22.27
N LEU A 147 -13.52 -11.44 -21.68
CA LEU A 147 -14.18 -10.80 -20.56
C LEU A 147 -15.20 -9.76 -21.04
N LYS A 148 -16.38 -9.72 -20.43
CA LYS A 148 -17.37 -8.66 -20.67
C LYS A 148 -17.26 -7.59 -19.61
N LEU A 149 -16.85 -6.37 -19.93
CA LEU A 149 -16.75 -5.26 -18.97
C LEU A 149 -18.05 -4.45 -18.89
N THR A 150 -18.38 -3.92 -17.71
CA THR A 150 -19.61 -3.14 -17.47
C THR A 150 -19.35 -1.78 -16.84
N ARG A 151 -18.19 -1.58 -16.20
CA ARG A 151 -17.87 -0.37 -15.45
C ARG A 151 -16.68 0.43 -16.01
N GLY A 152 -15.82 -0.22 -16.78
CA GLY A 152 -14.81 0.46 -17.60
C GLY A 152 -13.54 0.87 -16.88
N ASN A 153 -13.39 0.54 -15.58
CA ASN A 153 -12.11 0.63 -14.88
C ASN A 153 -11.68 -0.77 -14.49
N VAL A 154 -10.69 -1.29 -15.21
CA VAL A 154 -10.05 -2.55 -14.87
C VAL A 154 -8.97 -2.28 -13.83
N VAL A 155 -9.09 -2.91 -12.67
CA VAL A 155 -8.04 -2.90 -11.65
C VAL A 155 -7.46 -4.30 -11.54
N VAL A 156 -6.15 -4.41 -11.78
CA VAL A 156 -5.40 -5.66 -11.64
C VAL A 156 -4.55 -5.58 -10.38
N TYR A 157 -4.85 -6.44 -9.40
CA TYR A 157 -3.99 -6.65 -8.25
C TYR A 157 -2.98 -7.76 -8.56
N MET A 158 -1.70 -7.52 -8.29
CA MET A 158 -0.61 -8.47 -8.52
C MET A 158 0.01 -8.82 -7.18
N ILE A 159 -0.23 -10.04 -6.70
CA ILE A 159 0.21 -10.54 -5.41
C ILE A 159 1.49 -11.36 -5.63
N ASN A 160 2.62 -10.85 -5.18
CA ASN A 160 3.92 -11.50 -5.28
C ASN A 160 3.89 -12.79 -4.45
N LEU A 161 4.16 -13.92 -5.09
CA LEU A 161 4.03 -15.23 -4.44
C LEU A 161 5.12 -15.51 -3.40
N ASN A 162 6.24 -14.79 -3.43
CA ASN A 162 7.37 -15.02 -2.53
C ASN A 162 7.20 -14.35 -1.18
N ASN A 163 6.53 -13.20 -1.13
CA ASN A 163 6.41 -12.38 0.08
C ASN A 163 4.96 -11.95 0.40
N GLY A 164 3.99 -12.29 -0.47
CA GLY A 164 2.57 -11.97 -0.30
C GLY A 164 2.21 -10.50 -0.53
N LEU A 165 3.16 -9.68 -1.00
CA LEU A 165 2.95 -8.25 -1.23
C LEU A 165 2.12 -8.01 -2.49
N SER A 166 1.27 -6.99 -2.50
CA SER A 166 0.35 -6.73 -3.62
C SER A 166 0.59 -5.39 -4.30
N LEU A 167 0.71 -5.39 -5.62
CA LEU A 167 0.69 -4.20 -6.47
C LEU A 167 -0.70 -4.01 -7.05
N SER A 168 -1.03 -2.82 -7.51
CA SER A 168 -2.25 -2.61 -8.30
C SER A 168 -1.99 -1.76 -9.54
N LYS A 169 -2.60 -2.13 -10.66
CA LYS A 169 -2.62 -1.35 -11.90
C LYS A 169 -4.05 -1.06 -12.29
N GLN A 170 -4.37 0.22 -12.48
CA GLN A 170 -5.63 0.65 -13.07
C GLN A 170 -5.47 0.88 -14.57
N ILE A 171 -6.46 0.42 -15.33
CA ILE A 171 -6.59 0.61 -16.77
C ILE A 171 -8.00 1.12 -17.03
N VAL A 172 -8.10 2.23 -17.77
CA VAL A 172 -9.38 2.83 -18.15
C VAL A 172 -9.74 2.36 -19.55
N VAL A 173 -10.95 1.82 -19.69
CA VAL A 173 -11.54 1.33 -20.95
C VAL A 173 -12.73 2.21 -21.28
N THR A 174 -12.81 2.70 -22.51
CA THR A 174 -13.93 3.56 -22.91
C THR A 174 -15.13 2.70 -23.30
N LEU A 175 -16.17 2.70 -22.47
CA LEU A 175 -17.38 1.89 -22.72
C LEU A 175 -18.58 2.76 -23.14
N SER A 176 -19.23 2.40 -24.25
CA SER A 176 -20.55 2.92 -24.63
C SER A 176 -21.66 2.11 -23.98
N ASP A 177 -22.80 2.76 -23.74
CA ASP A 177 -24.03 2.06 -23.35
C ASP A 177 -24.56 1.21 -24.50
N LEU A 178 -25.37 0.22 -24.14
CA LEU A 178 -26.07 -0.64 -25.08
C LEU A 178 -27.27 0.15 -25.62
N ASP A 179 -27.41 0.22 -26.95
CA ASP A 179 -28.53 0.89 -27.62
C ASP A 179 -29.89 0.19 -27.37
#